data_AF-A0A1D6NXM2-F1
#
_entry.id   AF-A0A1D6NXM2-F1
#
_cell.length_a   1.000
_cell.length_b   1.000
_cell.length_c   1.000
_cell.angle_alpha   90.00
_cell.angle_beta   90.00
_cell.angle_gamma   90.00
#
_symmetry.space_group_name_H-M   'P 1'
#
loop_
_entity.id
_entity.type
_entity.pdbx_description
1 polymer ?
#
loop_
_entity_poly.entity_id
_entity_poly.type
_entity_poly.pdbx_seq_one_letter_code
_entity_poly.pdbx_strand_id
1 'polypeptide(L)'
;MQKHQKYFAVISKSTGDLLPYFIAVANGAISKEVVRKGNEAVLRARYEDAKFFYKMDTQKKFSEFRGQLSGILFHEKLGTMLDKMTRVENTVAELALILGINERTVPIIKDAAALAMSDLATSIVTEFTSLAGIMARHYALRDSIPEEVVMIFQYGKFGTNLS
;
A
#
# COMPACT_ATOMS: atom_id res chain seq x y z
N MET A 1 3.14 -3.96 -12.12
CA MET A 1 2.93 -4.72 -13.38
C MET A 1 1.78 -4.20 -14.24
N GLN A 2 0.81 -3.44 -13.70
CA GLN A 2 -0.31 -2.89 -14.48
C GLN A 2 0.03 -1.60 -15.26
N LYS A 3 0.98 -0.76 -14.79
CA LYS A 3 1.31 0.54 -15.43
C LYS A 3 2.27 0.43 -16.64
N HIS A 4 2.94 -0.70 -16.83
CA HIS A 4 3.72 -1.01 -18.03
C HIS A 4 3.33 -2.43 -18.47
N GLN A 5 2.25 -2.54 -19.25
CA GLN A 5 1.63 -3.83 -19.63
C GLN A 5 2.53 -4.65 -20.57
N LYS A 6 3.50 -5.36 -19.98
CA LYS A 6 4.25 -6.44 -20.64
C LYS A 6 3.61 -7.82 -20.39
N TYR A 7 2.73 -7.93 -19.40
CA TYR A 7 2.18 -9.19 -18.92
C TYR A 7 0.71 -9.05 -18.53
N PHE A 8 -0.07 -10.09 -18.81
CA PHE A 8 -1.43 -10.25 -18.29
C PHE A 8 -1.43 -11.41 -17.29
N ALA A 9 -1.84 -11.11 -16.06
CA ALA A 9 -2.05 -12.13 -15.03
C ALA A 9 -3.29 -12.96 -15.38
N VAL A 10 -3.22 -14.28 -15.17
CA VAL A 10 -4.37 -15.16 -15.38
C VAL A 10 -5.09 -15.36 -14.05
N ILE A 11 -6.42 -15.22 -14.08
CA ILE A 11 -7.28 -15.38 -12.92
C ILE A 11 -8.21 -16.57 -13.15
N SER A 12 -8.42 -17.37 -12.11
CA SER A 12 -9.38 -18.47 -12.12
C SER A 12 -10.80 -17.95 -12.27
N LYS A 13 -11.54 -18.42 -13.28
CA LYS A 13 -12.95 -18.02 -13.47
C LYS A 13 -13.85 -18.55 -12.36
N SER A 14 -13.53 -19.71 -11.77
CA SER A 14 -14.35 -20.35 -10.74
C SER A 14 -14.12 -19.77 -9.35
N THR A 15 -12.87 -19.42 -9.02
CA THR A 15 -12.51 -18.97 -7.65
C THR A 15 -12.16 -17.48 -7.57
N GLY A 16 -11.80 -16.84 -8.68
CA GLY A 16 -11.29 -15.46 -8.68
C GLY A 16 -9.83 -15.34 -8.25
N ASP A 17 -9.15 -16.46 -7.97
CA ASP A 17 -7.76 -16.45 -7.51
C ASP A 17 -6.76 -16.16 -8.64
N LEU A 18 -5.67 -15.50 -8.28
CA LEU A 18 -4.51 -15.34 -9.14
C LEU A 18 -3.84 -16.70 -9.37
N LEU A 19 -3.69 -17.10 -10.62
CA LEU A 19 -3.00 -18.34 -11.01
C LEU A 19 -1.50 -18.09 -11.25
N PRO A 20 -0.64 -19.12 -11.13
CA PRO A 20 0.79 -19.02 -11.43
C PRO A 20 1.06 -19.03 -12.96
N TYR A 21 0.24 -18.32 -13.72
CA TYR A 21 0.33 -18.18 -15.16
C TYR A 21 0.30 -16.71 -15.56
N PHE A 22 1.01 -16.40 -16.64
CA PHE A 22 0.96 -15.09 -17.28
C PHE A 22 0.87 -15.26 -18.79
N ILE A 23 0.30 -14.26 -19.45
CA ILE A 23 0.31 -14.12 -20.91
C ILE A 23 1.23 -12.95 -21.24
N ALA A 24 2.14 -13.15 -22.18
CA ALA A 24 2.99 -12.09 -22.73
C ALA A 24 2.83 -12.04 -24.25
N VAL A 25 2.96 -10.84 -24.81
CA VAL A 25 2.90 -10.61 -26.26
C VAL A 25 4.32 -10.34 -26.76
N ALA A 26 4.73 -11.03 -27.83
CA ALA A 26 6.01 -10.85 -28.49
C ALA A 26 5.78 -10.64 -29.99
N ASN A 27 6.53 -9.72 -30.59
CA ASN A 27 6.40 -9.36 -32.01
C ASN A 27 7.56 -9.94 -32.83
N GLY A 28 7.27 -10.33 -34.08
CA GLY A 28 8.28 -10.77 -35.07
C GLY A 28 8.65 -12.24 -34.99
N ALA A 29 9.73 -12.61 -35.68
CA ALA A 29 10.30 -13.97 -35.63
C ALA A 29 10.97 -14.20 -34.26
N ILE A 30 10.40 -15.08 -33.45
CA ILE A 30 10.82 -15.31 -32.07
C ILE A 30 11.02 -16.79 -31.74
N SER A 31 11.97 -17.08 -30.84
CA SER A 31 12.04 -18.37 -30.16
C SER A 31 11.13 -18.36 -28.93
N LYS A 32 10.06 -19.16 -28.97
CA LYS A 32 9.08 -19.27 -27.87
C LYS A 32 9.74 -19.63 -26.55
N GLU A 33 10.72 -20.52 -26.57
CA GLU A 33 11.39 -20.98 -25.34
C GLU A 33 12.22 -19.88 -24.70
N VAL A 34 12.99 -19.14 -25.51
CA VAL A 34 13.83 -18.03 -25.03
C VAL A 34 12.96 -16.92 -24.46
N VAL A 35 11.89 -16.54 -25.17
CA VAL A 35 10.95 -15.51 -24.71
C VAL A 35 10.27 -15.95 -23.42
N ARG A 36 9.83 -17.21 -23.30
CA ARG A 36 9.23 -17.73 -22.08
C ARG A 36 10.22 -17.64 -20.90
N LYS A 37 11.41 -18.22 -21.05
CA LYS A 37 12.43 -18.26 -19.99
C LYS A 37 12.85 -16.85 -19.52
N GLY A 38 13.02 -15.92 -20.46
CA GLY A 38 13.36 -14.52 -20.14
C GLY A 38 12.27 -13.84 -19.32
N ASN A 39 11.02 -13.97 -19.72
CA ASN A 39 9.88 -13.39 -19.00
C ASN A 39 9.68 -14.04 -17.61
N GLU A 40 9.82 -15.38 -17.51
CA GLU A 40 9.78 -16.09 -16.24
C GLU A 40 10.87 -15.62 -15.27
N ALA A 41 12.09 -15.40 -15.76
CA ALA A 41 13.19 -14.91 -14.94
C ALA A 41 12.91 -13.50 -14.40
N VAL A 42 12.40 -12.60 -15.23
CA VAL A 42 12.03 -11.24 -14.83
C VAL A 42 10.92 -11.26 -13.78
N LEU A 43 9.86 -12.04 -13.99
CA LEU A 43 8.77 -12.14 -13.05
C LEU A 43 9.22 -12.73 -11.72
N ARG A 44 10.02 -13.80 -11.76
CA ARG A 44 10.56 -14.44 -10.55
C ARG A 44 11.38 -13.46 -9.72
N ALA A 45 12.28 -12.71 -10.35
CA ALA A 45 13.07 -11.70 -9.65
C ALA A 45 12.18 -10.66 -8.95
N ARG A 46 11.15 -10.14 -9.65
CA ARG A 46 10.22 -9.15 -9.06
C ARG A 46 9.40 -9.71 -7.90
N TYR A 47 9.00 -10.98 -7.94
CA TYR A 47 8.29 -11.61 -6.83
C TYR A 47 9.20 -11.88 -5.64
N GLU A 48 10.46 -12.24 -5.86
CA GLU A 48 11.45 -12.38 -4.78
C GLU A 48 11.74 -11.03 -4.11
N ASP A 49 11.86 -9.93 -4.87
CA ASP A 49 11.97 -8.57 -4.32
C ASP A 49 10.76 -8.24 -3.41
N ALA A 50 9.54 -8.44 -3.93
CA ALA A 50 8.32 -8.18 -3.17
C ALA A 50 8.26 -9.01 -1.87
N LYS A 51 8.65 -10.29 -1.94
CA LYS A 51 8.70 -11.19 -0.78
C LYS A 51 9.76 -10.73 0.24
N PHE A 52 10.92 -10.28 -0.23
CA PHE A 52 11.97 -9.75 0.62
C PHE A 52 11.51 -8.52 1.40
N PHE A 53 10.98 -7.51 0.71
CA PHE A 53 10.47 -6.29 1.34
C PHE A 53 9.33 -6.57 2.31
N TYR A 54 8.37 -7.42 1.90
CA TYR A 54 7.29 -7.84 2.78
C TYR A 54 7.81 -8.49 4.06
N LYS A 55 8.78 -9.42 3.95
CA LYS A 55 9.38 -10.09 5.10
C LYS A 55 10.04 -9.09 6.05
N MET A 56 10.73 -8.09 5.52
CA MET A 56 11.38 -7.05 6.32
C MET A 56 10.34 -6.19 7.06
N ASP A 57 9.30 -5.76 6.36
CA ASP A 57 8.23 -4.96 6.95
C ASP A 57 7.43 -5.75 8.01
N THR A 58 7.32 -7.07 7.87
CA THR A 58 6.65 -7.95 8.85
C THR A 58 7.41 -8.23 10.14
N GLN A 59 8.64 -7.71 10.28
CA GLN A 59 9.36 -7.76 11.55
C GLN A 59 8.93 -6.67 12.54
N LYS A 60 8.12 -5.70 12.09
CA LYS A 60 7.65 -4.55 12.88
C LYS A 60 6.14 -4.49 12.87
N LYS A 61 5.55 -3.94 13.93
CA LYS A 61 4.14 -3.55 13.97
C LYS A 61 3.91 -2.35 13.04
N PHE A 62 2.72 -2.27 12.47
CA PHE A 62 2.31 -1.24 11.53
C PHE A 62 2.41 0.17 12.14
N SER A 63 2.07 0.30 13.43
CA SER A 63 2.18 1.57 14.16
C SER A 63 3.62 2.11 14.25
N GLU A 64 4.63 1.24 14.15
CA GLU A 64 6.05 1.64 14.21
C GLU A 64 6.51 2.38 12.94
N PHE A 65 5.73 2.30 11.85
CA PHE A 65 6.03 3.04 10.62
C PHE A 65 5.56 4.49 10.66
N ARG A 66 4.66 4.87 11.58
CA ARG A 66 4.18 6.26 11.71
C ARG A 66 5.34 7.24 11.91
N GLY A 67 6.25 6.95 12.84
CA GLY A 67 7.38 7.84 13.13
C GLY A 67 8.33 8.03 11.94
N GLN A 68 8.42 7.03 11.07
CA GLN A 68 9.29 7.05 9.88
C GLN A 68 8.76 8.00 8.79
N LEU A 69 7.50 8.43 8.87
CA LEU A 69 6.95 9.48 7.99
C LEU A 69 7.68 10.83 8.14
N SER A 70 8.44 11.03 9.22
CA SER A 70 9.33 12.20 9.39
C SER A 70 10.48 12.22 8.37
N GLY A 71 10.84 11.07 7.80
CA GLY A 71 11.86 10.98 6.74
C GLY A 71 11.34 11.30 5.34
N ILE A 72 10.02 11.51 5.17
CA ILE A 72 9.39 11.71 3.86
C ILE A 72 8.96 13.17 3.75
N LEU A 73 9.59 13.92 2.86
CA LEU A 73 9.19 15.30 2.58
C LEU A 73 7.79 15.33 1.98
N PHE A 74 6.88 16.09 2.59
CA PHE A 74 5.57 16.38 2.00
C PHE A 74 5.63 17.66 1.16
N HIS A 75 6.15 18.74 1.74
CA HIS A 75 6.27 20.03 1.07
C HIS A 75 7.26 20.92 1.83
N GLU A 76 8.12 21.66 1.15
CA GLU A 76 9.20 22.46 1.74
C GLU A 76 8.74 23.36 2.90
N LYS A 77 7.62 24.07 2.72
CA LYS A 77 7.06 24.97 3.75
C LYS A 77 6.17 24.30 4.80
N LEU A 78 5.74 23.05 4.56
CA LEU A 78 4.75 22.35 5.41
C LEU A 78 5.33 21.10 6.08
N GLY A 79 6.62 20.84 5.86
CA GLY A 79 7.39 19.78 6.48
C GLY A 79 7.18 18.41 5.84
N THR A 80 7.16 17.41 6.72
CA THR A 80 7.19 15.99 6.41
C THR A 80 5.79 15.40 6.28
N MET A 81 5.70 14.15 5.84
CA MET A 81 4.45 13.40 5.88
C MET A 81 3.96 13.19 7.31
N LEU A 82 4.86 13.09 8.29
CA LEU A 82 4.45 13.05 9.70
C LEU A 82 3.78 14.37 10.10
N ASP A 83 4.35 15.52 9.74
CA ASP A 83 3.76 16.83 10.04
C ASP A 83 2.37 16.99 9.40
N LYS A 84 2.23 16.55 8.15
CA LYS A 84 0.92 16.49 7.48
C LYS A 84 -0.07 15.63 8.25
N MET A 85 0.32 14.42 8.66
CA MET A 85 -0.59 13.50 9.31
C MET A 85 -0.94 13.93 10.74
N THR A 86 -0.03 14.58 11.45
CA THR A 86 -0.32 15.24 12.75
C THR A 86 -1.37 16.34 12.58
N ARG A 87 -1.26 17.17 11.54
CA ARG A 87 -2.30 18.18 11.24
C ARG A 87 -3.66 17.54 10.94
N VAL A 88 -3.67 16.48 10.12
CA VAL A 88 -4.90 15.74 9.79
C VAL A 88 -5.54 15.16 11.05
N GLU A 89 -4.77 14.53 11.93
CA GLU A 89 -5.25 13.97 13.19
C GLU A 89 -5.94 15.04 14.06
N ASN A 90 -5.33 16.22 14.20
CA ASN A 90 -5.91 17.33 14.95
C ASN A 90 -7.20 17.85 14.30
N THR A 91 -7.19 18.09 12.99
CA THR A 91 -8.37 18.57 12.25
C THR A 91 -9.53 17.59 12.37
N VAL A 92 -9.26 16.30 12.24
CA VAL A 92 -10.28 15.26 12.34
C VAL A 92 -10.85 15.17 13.75
N ALA A 93 -10.03 15.34 14.79
CA ALA A 93 -10.50 15.40 16.18
C ALA A 93 -11.42 16.60 16.44
N GLU A 94 -11.10 17.78 15.92
CA GLU A 94 -11.94 18.98 16.00
C GLU A 94 -13.27 18.81 15.25
N LEU A 95 -13.21 18.29 14.03
CA LEU A 95 -14.41 18.03 13.21
C LEU A 95 -15.35 17.03 13.89
N ALA A 96 -14.80 16.00 14.55
CA ALA A 96 -15.63 15.03 15.26
C ALA A 96 -16.46 15.69 16.38
N LEU A 97 -15.91 16.69 17.08
CA LEU A 97 -16.64 17.46 18.10
C LEU A 97 -17.71 18.36 17.46
N ILE A 98 -17.34 19.09 16.41
CA ILE A 98 -18.26 20.03 15.73
C ILE A 98 -19.47 19.30 15.14
N LEU A 99 -19.24 18.12 14.55
CA LEU A 99 -20.28 17.31 13.92
C LEU A 99 -21.09 16.49 14.92
N GLY A 100 -20.79 16.56 16.22
CA GLY A 100 -21.49 15.79 17.25
C GLY A 100 -21.33 14.28 17.06
N ILE A 101 -20.16 13.83 16.58
CA ILE A 101 -19.88 12.41 16.40
C ILE A 101 -19.91 11.72 17.77
N ASN A 102 -20.54 10.53 17.81
CA ASN A 102 -20.65 9.71 19.00
C ASN A 102 -19.29 9.51 19.69
N GLU A 103 -19.24 9.65 21.02
CA GLU A 103 -18.06 9.42 21.86
C GLU A 103 -17.42 8.04 21.63
N ARG A 104 -18.20 7.02 21.24
CA ARG A 104 -17.68 5.69 20.91
C ARG A 104 -16.90 5.65 19.60
N THR A 105 -17.20 6.55 18.67
CA THR A 105 -16.59 6.62 17.34
C THR A 105 -15.37 7.53 17.30
N VAL A 106 -15.29 8.52 18.21
CA VAL A 106 -14.14 9.44 18.30
C VAL A 106 -12.79 8.72 18.47
N PRO A 107 -12.64 7.71 19.35
CA PRO A 107 -11.38 6.95 19.46
C PRO A 107 -11.00 6.24 18.16
N ILE A 108 -11.96 5.60 17.50
CA ILE A 108 -11.76 4.89 16.22
C ILE A 108 -11.22 5.85 15.16
N ILE A 109 -11.82 7.04 15.07
CA ILE A 109 -11.41 8.09 14.13
C ILE A 109 -9.98 8.58 14.42
N LYS A 110 -9.62 8.75 15.70
CA LYS A 110 -8.26 9.17 16.10
C LYS A 110 -7.23 8.11 15.76
N ASP A 111 -7.49 6.85 16.10
CA ASP A 111 -6.60 5.72 15.80
C ASP A 111 -6.40 5.56 14.28
N ALA A 112 -7.48 5.71 13.53
CA ALA A 112 -7.47 5.73 12.07
C ALA A 112 -6.57 6.85 11.51
N ALA A 113 -6.75 8.08 11.99
CA ALA A 113 -5.94 9.22 11.55
C ALA A 113 -4.46 9.07 11.95
N ALA A 114 -4.17 8.50 13.11
CA ALA A 114 -2.81 8.23 13.58
C ALA A 114 -2.09 7.18 12.71
N LEU A 115 -2.81 6.18 12.20
CA LEU A 115 -2.21 5.13 11.38
C LEU A 115 -2.22 5.42 9.88
N ALA A 116 -3.05 6.37 9.43
CA ALA A 116 -3.18 6.72 8.04
C ALA A 116 -1.84 7.09 7.37
N MET A 117 -1.64 6.51 6.19
CA MET A 117 -0.46 6.67 5.33
C MET A 117 0.86 6.17 5.94
N SER A 118 0.85 5.48 7.09
CA SER A 118 2.06 4.89 7.69
C SER A 118 2.74 3.88 6.77
N ASP A 119 1.98 3.26 5.86
CA ASP A 119 2.52 2.33 4.87
C ASP A 119 3.44 3.00 3.85
N LEU A 120 3.38 4.32 3.66
CA LEU A 120 4.34 5.03 2.79
C LEU A 120 5.79 4.88 3.24
N ALA A 121 6.03 4.64 4.53
CA ALA A 121 7.36 4.37 5.07
C ALA A 121 7.74 2.89 5.05
N THR A 122 6.87 2.00 4.56
CA THR A 122 7.19 0.58 4.42
C THR A 122 8.05 0.36 3.18
N SER A 123 8.88 -0.66 3.25
CA SER A 123 9.85 -0.97 2.22
C SER A 123 9.15 -1.46 0.95
N ILE A 124 8.07 -2.23 1.12
CA ILE A 124 7.27 -2.70 -0.01
C ILE A 124 6.58 -1.54 -0.74
N VAL A 125 6.13 -0.50 -0.04
CA VAL A 125 5.48 0.65 -0.70
C VAL A 125 6.52 1.60 -1.30
N THR A 126 7.70 1.69 -0.70
CA THR A 126 8.83 2.42 -1.30
C THR A 126 9.18 1.82 -2.67
N GLU A 127 9.26 0.49 -2.77
CA GLU A 127 9.54 -0.19 -4.04
C GLU A 127 8.31 -0.26 -4.97
N PHE A 128 7.12 -0.49 -4.41
CA PHE A 128 5.88 -0.69 -5.15
C PHE A 128 4.83 0.35 -4.73
N THR A 129 5.06 1.61 -5.07
CA THR A 129 4.22 2.76 -4.69
C THR A 129 2.73 2.59 -5.01
N SER A 130 2.38 1.80 -6.03
CA SER A 130 1.00 1.47 -6.37
C SER A 130 0.27 0.64 -5.30
N LEU A 131 0.99 0.08 -4.33
CA LEU A 131 0.44 -0.68 -3.22
C LEU A 131 0.15 0.18 -1.98
N ALA A 132 0.42 1.48 -2.02
CA ALA A 132 0.01 2.40 -0.97
C ALA A 132 -1.51 2.32 -0.72
N GLY A 133 -1.93 2.40 0.54
CA GLY A 133 -3.30 2.15 1.02
C GLY A 133 -3.66 0.67 1.11
N ILE A 134 -3.30 -0.14 0.10
CA ILE A 134 -3.52 -1.59 0.10
C ILE A 134 -2.66 -2.24 1.20
N MET A 135 -1.39 -1.87 1.28
CA MET A 135 -0.49 -2.39 2.31
C MET A 135 -0.82 -1.85 3.69
N ALA A 136 -1.27 -0.60 3.82
CA ALA A 136 -1.81 -0.10 5.10
C ALA A 136 -2.92 -1.00 5.64
N ARG A 137 -3.93 -1.33 4.81
CA ARG A 137 -5.00 -2.24 5.19
C ARG A 137 -4.47 -3.62 5.59
N HIS A 138 -3.56 -4.16 4.77
CA HIS A 138 -3.00 -5.50 4.99
C HIS A 138 -2.21 -5.59 6.30
N TYR A 139 -1.34 -4.60 6.58
CA TYR A 139 -0.56 -4.57 7.81
C TYR A 139 -1.42 -4.29 9.05
N ALA A 140 -2.43 -3.42 8.93
CA ALA A 140 -3.35 -3.17 10.03
C ALA A 140 -4.14 -4.43 10.43
N LEU A 141 -4.66 -5.18 9.45
CA LEU A 141 -5.35 -6.46 9.71
C LEU A 141 -4.43 -7.51 10.32
N ARG A 142 -3.20 -7.63 9.81
CA ARG A 142 -2.19 -8.54 10.36
C ARG A 142 -1.92 -8.26 11.83
N ASP A 143 -1.92 -6.99 12.20
CA ASP A 143 -1.69 -6.53 13.57
C ASP A 143 -2.95 -6.52 14.44
N SER A 144 -4.05 -7.11 13.96
CA SER A 144 -5.34 -7.22 14.67
C SER A 144 -5.93 -5.86 15.08
N ILE A 145 -5.68 -4.81 14.29
CA ILE A 145 -6.33 -3.51 14.47
C ILE A 145 -7.83 -3.67 14.15
N PRO A 146 -8.75 -3.08 14.95
CA PRO A 146 -10.19 -3.23 14.75
C PRO A 146 -10.63 -2.88 13.34
N GLU A 147 -11.59 -3.63 12.79
CA GLU A 147 -12.01 -3.49 11.39
C GLU A 147 -12.58 -2.10 11.12
N GLU A 148 -13.22 -1.47 12.10
CA GLU A 148 -13.72 -0.10 12.03
C GLU A 148 -12.60 0.93 11.77
N VAL A 149 -11.39 0.68 12.28
CA VAL A 149 -10.20 1.48 12.01
C VAL A 149 -9.60 1.12 10.65
N VAL A 150 -9.58 -0.16 10.29
CA VAL A 150 -8.98 -0.65 9.04
C VAL A 150 -9.73 -0.16 7.79
N MET A 151 -11.06 -0.07 7.86
CA MET A 151 -11.94 0.27 6.72
C MET A 151 -11.58 1.61 6.07
N ILE A 152 -11.00 2.55 6.81
CA ILE A 152 -10.59 3.86 6.28
C ILE A 152 -9.44 3.77 5.26
N PHE A 153 -8.59 2.73 5.33
CA PHE A 153 -7.47 2.56 4.40
C PHE A 153 -7.92 2.07 3.01
N GLN A 154 -9.11 1.47 2.90
CA GLN A 154 -9.65 0.96 1.63
C GLN A 154 -10.09 2.07 0.67
N TYR A 155 -10.53 3.21 1.22
CA TYR A 155 -10.96 4.39 0.46
C TYR A 155 -9.82 5.40 0.22
N GLY A 156 -8.64 5.11 0.76
CA GLY A 156 -7.44 5.96 0.75
C GLY A 156 -6.72 6.09 -0.59
N LYS A 157 -7.37 5.87 -1.75
CA LYS A 157 -6.84 6.36 -3.04
C LYS A 157 -6.99 7.89 -3.16
N PHE A 158 -6.68 8.62 -2.10
CA PHE A 158 -6.52 10.06 -2.16
C PHE A 158 -5.11 10.38 -2.69
N GLY A 159 -4.98 10.38 -4.01
CA GLY A 159 -4.03 11.26 -4.70
C GLY A 159 -2.54 10.96 -4.60
N THR A 160 -2.08 9.72 -4.81
CA THR A 160 -0.68 9.46 -5.20
C THR A 160 -0.55 9.31 -6.72
N ASN A 161 -0.94 10.35 -7.45
CA ASN A 161 -0.22 10.72 -8.66
C ASN A 161 0.99 11.55 -8.22
N LEU A 162 1.96 10.91 -7.56
CA LEU A 162 3.31 11.43 -7.58
C LEU A 162 3.83 11.10 -8.98
N SER A 163 3.92 12.15 -9.79
CA SER A 163 4.47 12.22 -11.14
C SER A 163 5.83 11.55 -11.24
#